data_AF-A0A060SEF7-F1
#
_entry.id   AF-A0A060SEF7-F1
#
_cell.length_a   1.000
_cell.length_b   1.000
_cell.length_c   1.000
_cell.angle_alpha   90.00
_cell.angle_beta   90.00
_cell.angle_gamma   90.00
#
_symmetry.space_group_name_H-M   'P 1'
#
loop_
_entity.id
_entity.type
_entity.pdbx_description
1 polymer ?
#
loop_
_entity_poly.entity_id
_entity_poly.type
_entity_poly.pdbx_seq_one_letter_code
_entity_poly.pdbx_strand_id
1 'polypeptide(L)'
;MLLPVSLLLLVQSFLTPVSAQQPQQLILEQVIDASTASLPNPPTYRIPASSDPLFITIALCGNSDNSNQFFVTNDTSISNPGPSDIDFVNTVELAPEDTGVGQLSQVFPDGGILTVHKGSSTVQFQILVSASNSSAPDYPLLGDTTSNQALIFSPPFDPVQPVQPSFPNYTLPAANLSFPPPPSPPTNYTLVFAPTSSSGLSSIPRTSVRGDVAARL
;
A
#
# COMPACT_ATOMS: atom_id res chain seq x y z
N MET A 1 37.15 11.74 50.79
CA MET A 1 36.44 12.91 50.22
C MET A 1 35.36 12.37 49.31
N LEU A 2 34.09 12.53 49.66
CA LEU A 2 32.95 12.05 48.89
C LEU A 2 32.59 13.10 47.84
N LEU A 3 32.41 12.69 46.58
CA LEU A 3 32.00 13.59 45.51
C LEU A 3 30.62 14.22 45.83
N PRO A 4 30.39 15.48 45.43
CA PRO A 4 29.09 16.12 45.61
C PRO A 4 27.97 15.34 44.88
N VAL A 5 26.86 15.09 45.57
CA VAL A 5 25.68 14.37 45.03
C VAL A 5 25.18 15.00 43.72
N SER A 6 25.29 16.32 43.59
CA SER A 6 24.92 17.07 42.38
C SER A 6 25.72 16.65 41.14
N LEU A 7 26.97 16.24 41.33
CA LEU A 7 27.86 15.78 40.25
C LEU A 7 27.53 14.34 39.83
N LEU A 8 27.01 13.54 40.75
CA LEU A 8 26.58 12.16 40.49
C LEU A 8 25.27 12.12 39.68
N LEU A 9 24.36 13.06 39.93
CA LEU A 9 23.14 13.25 39.12
C LEU A 9 23.46 13.73 37.70
N LEU A 10 24.49 14.57 37.53
CA LEU A 10 24.93 15.01 36.20
C LEU A 10 25.53 13.85 35.38
N VAL A 11 26.24 12.91 36.01
CA VAL A 11 26.76 11.72 35.31
C VAL A 11 25.64 10.77 34.88
N GLN A 12 24.53 10.68 35.64
CA GLN A 12 23.37 9.86 35.25
C GLN A 12 22.65 10.39 34.00
N SER A 13 22.64 11.70 33.75
CA SER A 13 22.01 12.25 32.54
C SER A 13 22.83 12.01 31.27
N PHE A 14 24.14 11.76 31.37
CA PHE A 14 24.99 11.42 30.21
C PHE A 14 25.00 9.93 29.87
N LEU A 15 24.49 9.05 30.74
CA LEU A 15 24.51 7.59 30.55
C LEU A 15 23.19 6.99 30.07
N THR A 16 22.14 7.79 29.84
CA THR A 16 20.87 7.27 29.31
C THR A 16 20.26 8.21 28.25
N PRO A 17 20.47 7.87 26.97
CA PRO A 17 19.32 7.70 26.11
C PRO A 17 19.38 6.30 25.51
N VAL A 18 18.98 5.29 26.28
CA VAL A 18 18.34 4.13 25.66
C VAL A 18 16.93 4.58 25.38
N SER A 19 16.69 5.17 24.21
CA SER A 19 15.35 5.20 23.67
C SER A 19 14.97 3.75 23.43
N ALA A 20 14.23 3.15 24.36
CA ALA A 20 13.43 1.98 24.05
C ALA A 20 12.40 2.45 23.01
N GLN A 21 12.79 2.44 21.73
CA GLN A 21 11.89 2.73 20.62
C GLN A 21 10.87 1.59 20.60
N GLN A 22 9.66 1.89 21.04
CA GLN A 22 8.56 0.95 20.96
C GLN A 22 8.32 0.58 19.49
N PRO A 23 7.98 -0.69 19.18
CA PRO A 23 7.61 -1.08 17.82
C PRO A 23 6.50 -0.18 17.30
N GLN A 24 6.63 0.29 16.06
CA GLN A 24 5.63 1.16 15.46
C GLN A 24 4.34 0.37 15.26
N GLN A 25 3.24 0.85 15.83
CA GLN A 25 1.94 0.20 15.71
C GLN A 25 1.30 0.51 14.36
N LEU A 26 0.85 -0.53 13.65
CA LEU A 26 0.06 -0.41 12.44
C LEU A 26 -1.40 -0.10 12.82
N ILE A 27 -2.03 0.75 12.02
CA ILE A 27 -3.43 1.15 12.20
C ILE A 27 -4.21 0.56 11.03
N LEU A 28 -5.42 0.05 11.30
CA LEU A 28 -6.29 -0.50 10.25
C LEU A 28 -6.66 0.56 9.22
N GLU A 29 -6.72 0.15 7.96
CA GLU A 29 -7.07 0.97 6.80
C GLU A 29 -6.15 2.18 6.59
N GLN A 30 -4.95 2.16 7.18
CA GLN A 30 -3.94 3.19 7.02
C GLN A 30 -2.71 2.65 6.28
N VAL A 31 -2.34 3.36 5.21
CA VAL A 31 -1.08 3.11 4.50
C VAL A 31 0.06 3.77 5.27
N ILE A 32 1.12 2.99 5.52
CA ILE A 32 2.37 3.49 6.11
C ILE A 32 3.46 3.47 5.05
N ASP A 33 4.06 4.63 4.80
CA ASP A 33 5.29 4.77 4.03
C ASP A 33 6.51 4.48 4.90
N ALA A 34 7.36 3.55 4.47
CA ALA A 34 8.57 3.16 5.18
C ALA A 34 9.75 2.94 4.23
N SER A 35 10.95 2.95 4.81
CA SER A 35 12.21 2.79 4.09
C SER A 35 13.10 1.78 4.79
N THR A 36 13.78 0.92 4.04
CA THR A 36 14.80 0.05 4.62
C THR A 36 16.03 0.82 5.13
N ALA A 37 16.17 2.11 4.77
CA ALA A 37 17.19 3.02 5.32
C ALA A 37 16.85 3.57 6.71
N SER A 38 15.58 3.56 7.12
CA SER A 38 15.11 4.20 8.36
C SER A 38 14.14 3.30 9.12
N LEU A 39 14.48 2.02 9.25
CA LEU A 39 13.68 1.07 10.01
C LEU A 39 13.74 1.36 11.52
N PRO A 40 12.67 1.01 12.27
CA PRO A 40 12.71 0.99 13.73
C PRO A 40 13.83 0.07 14.25
N ASN A 41 14.21 0.23 15.52
CA ASN A 41 15.16 -0.66 16.19
C ASN A 41 14.51 -1.28 17.43
N PRO A 42 14.07 -2.56 17.39
CA PRO A 42 14.22 -3.54 16.29
C PRO A 42 13.30 -3.23 15.08
N PRO A 43 13.61 -3.73 13.86
CA PRO A 43 12.92 -3.39 12.60
C PRO A 43 11.54 -4.06 12.48
N THR A 44 10.67 -3.76 13.44
CA THR A 44 9.42 -4.46 13.72
C THR A 44 8.24 -3.48 13.78
N TYR A 45 7.10 -3.96 13.30
CA TYR A 45 5.81 -3.28 13.32
C TYR A 45 4.78 -4.15 14.03
N ARG A 46 3.93 -3.56 14.86
CA ARG A 46 2.87 -4.29 15.58
C ARG A 46 1.57 -4.28 14.78
N ILE A 47 1.05 -5.46 14.49
CA ILE A 47 -0.24 -5.68 13.85
C ILE A 47 -1.32 -5.68 14.96
N PRO A 48 -2.44 -4.97 14.77
CA PRO A 48 -3.53 -4.93 15.75
C PRO A 48 -4.17 -6.30 15.95
N ALA A 49 -4.67 -6.55 17.16
CA ALA A 49 -5.41 -7.76 17.47
C ALA A 49 -6.78 -7.75 16.78
N SER A 50 -7.18 -8.90 16.22
CA SER A 50 -8.45 -9.10 15.53
C SER A 50 -8.89 -10.56 15.61
N SER A 51 -10.17 -10.78 15.89
CA SER A 51 -10.83 -12.08 15.81
C SER A 51 -11.15 -12.49 14.37
N ASP A 52 -11.23 -11.52 13.47
CA ASP A 52 -11.45 -11.74 12.04
C ASP A 52 -10.13 -11.67 11.25
N PRO A 53 -10.01 -12.34 10.09
CA PRO A 53 -8.82 -12.28 9.26
C PRO A 53 -8.47 -10.84 8.85
N LEU A 54 -7.22 -10.45 9.07
CA LEU A 54 -6.66 -9.20 8.57
C LEU A 54 -5.89 -9.47 7.28
N PHE A 55 -5.99 -8.53 6.35
CA PHE A 55 -5.28 -8.53 5.08
C PHE A 55 -4.08 -7.59 5.18
N ILE A 56 -2.88 -8.16 5.11
CA ILE A 56 -1.63 -7.42 5.15
C ILE A 56 -1.11 -7.34 3.73
N THR A 57 -0.88 -6.13 3.24
CA THR A 57 -0.31 -5.88 1.92
C THR A 57 0.98 -5.09 2.07
N ILE A 58 2.02 -5.54 1.39
CA ILE A 58 3.29 -4.84 1.27
C ILE A 58 3.54 -4.54 -0.20
N ALA A 59 3.81 -3.28 -0.52
CA ALA A 59 4.12 -2.85 -1.88
C ALA A 59 5.48 -2.16 -1.92
N LEU A 60 6.35 -2.60 -2.83
CA LEU A 60 7.66 -2.01 -3.06
C LEU A 60 7.55 -0.81 -3.99
N CYS A 61 8.22 0.27 -3.59
CA CYS A 61 8.17 1.58 -4.23
C CYS A 61 9.40 1.86 -5.10
N GLY A 62 10.24 0.86 -5.36
CA GLY A 62 11.49 1.00 -6.09
C GLY A 62 11.97 -0.36 -6.59
N ASN A 63 13.04 -0.35 -7.37
CA ASN A 63 13.68 -1.59 -7.77
C ASN A 63 14.30 -2.23 -6.53
N SER A 64 13.87 -3.45 -6.20
CA SER A 64 14.47 -4.27 -5.16
C SER A 64 15.32 -5.36 -5.79
N ASP A 65 16.47 -5.67 -5.19
CA ASP A 65 17.32 -6.79 -5.62
C ASP A 65 16.79 -8.15 -5.09
N ASN A 66 15.50 -8.23 -4.75
CA ASN A 66 14.85 -9.37 -4.07
C ASN A 66 15.54 -9.85 -2.79
N SER A 67 16.38 -9.00 -2.19
CA SER A 67 17.14 -9.31 -0.97
C SER A 67 16.48 -8.82 0.31
N ASN A 68 15.41 -8.02 0.21
CA ASN A 68 14.61 -7.59 1.36
C ASN A 68 13.57 -8.67 1.67
N GLN A 69 13.49 -9.08 2.94
CA GLN A 69 12.56 -10.10 3.39
C GLN A 69 11.61 -9.53 4.43
N PHE A 70 10.35 -9.95 4.36
CA PHE A 70 9.30 -9.51 5.25
C PHE A 70 8.73 -10.74 5.95
N PHE A 71 8.72 -10.76 7.27
CA PHE A 71 8.19 -11.88 8.04
C PHE A 71 7.03 -11.42 8.89
N VAL A 72 5.92 -12.15 8.84
CA VAL A 72 4.74 -11.88 9.65
C VAL A 72 4.55 -13.05 10.59
N THR A 73 4.30 -12.76 11.87
CA THR A 73 3.93 -13.76 12.86
C THR A 73 2.70 -13.34 13.65
N ASN A 74 1.81 -14.29 13.95
CA ASN A 74 0.77 -14.15 14.96
C ASN A 74 1.17 -14.74 16.32
N ASP A 75 2.38 -15.29 16.46
CA ASP A 75 2.92 -15.76 17.73
C ASP A 75 3.55 -14.61 18.51
N THR A 76 2.89 -14.19 19.58
CA THR A 76 3.35 -13.08 20.43
C THR A 76 4.60 -13.41 21.26
N SER A 77 5.01 -14.67 21.32
CA SER A 77 6.29 -15.07 21.94
C SER A 77 7.50 -14.71 21.08
N ILE A 78 7.31 -14.51 19.76
CA ILE A 78 8.36 -14.19 18.81
C ILE A 78 8.39 -12.68 18.57
N SER A 79 9.33 -11.98 19.20
CA SER A 79 9.41 -10.51 19.12
C SER A 79 10.05 -9.97 17.84
N ASN A 80 10.77 -10.81 17.08
CA ASN A 80 11.47 -10.42 15.86
C ASN A 80 11.59 -11.64 14.92
N PRO A 81 10.50 -12.03 14.22
CA PRO A 81 10.52 -13.19 13.32
C PRO A 81 11.56 -13.05 12.21
N GLY A 82 12.19 -14.17 11.87
CA GLY A 82 13.12 -14.32 10.77
C GLY A 82 13.04 -15.70 10.10
N PRO A 83 14.01 -16.03 9.21
CA PRO A 83 13.97 -17.26 8.42
C PRO A 83 13.94 -18.57 9.25
N SER A 84 14.49 -18.55 10.46
CA SER A 84 14.49 -19.71 11.37
C SER A 84 13.15 -19.96 12.06
N ASP A 85 12.27 -18.97 12.05
CA ASP A 85 11.01 -18.99 12.80
C ASP A 85 9.82 -19.40 11.91
N ILE A 86 10.04 -19.55 10.60
CA ILE A 86 9.01 -19.90 9.64
C ILE A 86 8.50 -21.32 9.93
N ASP A 87 7.22 -21.41 10.26
CA ASP A 87 6.50 -22.68 10.47
C ASP A 87 5.36 -22.87 9.47
N PHE A 88 5.13 -21.90 8.58
CA PHE A 88 4.03 -21.84 7.61
C PHE A 88 2.62 -21.84 8.21
N VAL A 89 2.51 -21.64 9.52
CA VAL A 89 1.24 -21.65 10.26
C VAL A 89 1.06 -20.34 11.02
N ASN A 90 2.00 -20.03 11.90
CA ASN A 90 1.99 -18.84 12.72
C ASN A 90 2.92 -17.77 12.15
N THR A 91 4.08 -18.18 11.64
CA THR A 91 5.10 -17.32 11.05
C THR A 91 5.29 -17.65 9.58
N VAL A 92 5.16 -16.64 8.74
CA VAL A 92 5.25 -16.74 7.28
C VAL A 92 6.13 -15.64 6.70
N GLU A 93 6.84 -15.97 5.62
CA GLU A 93 7.51 -14.97 4.78
C GLU A 93 6.50 -14.38 3.80
N LEU A 94 6.39 -13.06 3.80
CA LEU A 94 5.60 -12.29 2.86
C LEU A 94 6.51 -11.78 1.74
N ALA A 95 6.73 -12.61 0.73
CA ALA A 95 7.58 -12.26 -0.41
C ALA A 95 6.80 -11.35 -1.39
N PRO A 96 7.23 -10.10 -1.63
CA PRO A 96 6.77 -9.33 -2.77
C PRO A 96 7.41 -9.97 -4.00
N GLU A 97 6.60 -10.71 -4.77
CA GLU A 97 7.05 -11.41 -5.98
C GLU A 97 7.47 -10.41 -7.08
N ASP A 98 7.61 -10.85 -8.34
CA ASP A 98 8.03 -10.00 -9.46
C ASP A 98 7.11 -8.78 -9.70
N THR A 99 5.91 -8.79 -9.14
CA THR A 99 4.94 -7.68 -9.16
C THR A 99 5.30 -6.56 -8.18
N GLY A 100 6.26 -6.78 -7.28
CA GLY A 100 6.61 -5.87 -6.21
C GLY A 100 5.54 -5.73 -5.13
N VAL A 101 4.54 -6.62 -5.09
CA VAL A 101 3.45 -6.62 -4.11
C VAL A 101 3.33 -8.01 -3.48
N GLY A 102 3.29 -8.06 -2.15
CA GLY A 102 3.02 -9.27 -1.37
C GLY A 102 1.75 -9.10 -0.55
N GLN A 103 0.90 -10.12 -0.51
CA GLN A 103 -0.33 -10.13 0.29
C GLN A 103 -0.43 -11.38 1.18
N LEU A 104 -0.88 -11.18 2.42
CA LEU A 104 -1.19 -12.23 3.38
C LEU A 104 -2.58 -12.01 3.99
N SER A 105 -3.31 -13.09 4.25
CA SER A 105 -4.54 -13.06 5.04
C SER A 105 -4.42 -14.02 6.22
N GLN A 106 -4.51 -13.49 7.44
CA GLN A 106 -4.34 -14.29 8.67
C GLN A 106 -5.09 -13.67 9.85
N VAL A 107 -5.46 -14.51 10.83
CA VAL A 107 -6.11 -14.08 12.07
C VAL A 107 -5.04 -13.78 13.13
N PHE A 108 -5.20 -12.66 13.82
CA PHE A 108 -4.26 -12.15 14.84
C PHE A 108 -4.97 -11.98 16.19
N PRO A 109 -5.35 -13.07 16.89
CA PRO A 109 -6.20 -12.97 18.08
C PRO A 109 -5.58 -12.11 19.20
N ASP A 110 -4.25 -12.18 19.36
CA ASP A 110 -3.48 -11.42 20.34
C ASP A 110 -2.64 -10.30 19.70
N GLY A 111 -2.92 -9.98 18.42
CA GLY A 111 -2.07 -9.14 17.59
C GLY A 111 -0.97 -9.93 16.88
N GLY A 112 -0.12 -9.22 16.16
CA GLY A 112 0.97 -9.83 15.41
C GLY A 112 2.18 -8.92 15.28
N ILE A 113 3.25 -9.46 14.70
CA ILE A 113 4.48 -8.73 14.45
C ILE A 113 4.88 -8.91 12.99
N LEU A 114 5.14 -7.79 12.32
CA LEU A 114 5.75 -7.74 10.99
C LEU A 114 7.19 -7.25 11.15
N THR A 115 8.16 -8.03 10.69
CA THR A 115 9.58 -7.67 10.67
C THR A 115 10.05 -7.42 9.26
N VAL A 116 10.91 -6.41 9.10
CA VAL A 116 11.59 -6.11 7.84
C VAL A 116 13.08 -6.42 7.99
N HIS A 117 13.56 -7.42 7.25
CA HIS A 117 14.99 -7.71 7.12
C HIS A 117 15.52 -6.98 5.90
N LYS A 118 16.34 -5.95 6.13
CA LYS A 118 16.94 -5.20 5.03
C LYS A 118 17.97 -6.07 4.31
N GLY A 119 17.90 -6.05 2.99
CA GLY A 119 18.88 -6.63 2.09
C GLY A 119 20.01 -5.66 1.74
N SER A 120 20.53 -5.82 0.53
CA SER A 120 21.63 -5.02 -0.04
C SER A 120 21.19 -3.61 -0.46
N SER A 121 19.96 -3.47 -0.96
CA SER A 121 19.44 -2.21 -1.50
C SER A 121 18.54 -1.48 -0.50
N THR A 122 18.64 -0.15 -0.55
CA THR A 122 17.64 0.72 0.09
C THR A 122 16.40 0.73 -0.79
N VAL A 123 15.27 0.32 -0.23
CA VAL A 123 13.98 0.25 -0.92
C VAL A 123 12.95 0.97 -0.07
N GLN A 124 12.19 1.85 -0.73
CA GLN A 124 10.99 2.43 -0.17
C GLN A 124 9.87 1.39 -0.31
N PHE A 125 9.00 1.28 0.67
CA PHE A 125 7.87 0.36 0.64
C PHE A 125 6.69 0.90 1.44
N GLN A 126 5.52 0.33 1.16
CA GLN A 126 4.27 0.66 1.82
C GLN A 126 3.69 -0.56 2.50
N ILE A 127 3.13 -0.36 3.69
CA ILE A 127 2.41 -1.39 4.44
C ILE A 127 0.96 -0.94 4.61
N LEU A 128 0.01 -1.84 4.34
CA LEU A 128 -1.40 -1.67 4.64
C LEU A 128 -1.90 -2.89 5.42
N VAL A 129 -2.69 -2.64 6.47
CA VAL A 129 -3.44 -3.67 7.18
C VAL A 129 -4.93 -3.32 7.05
N SER A 130 -5.72 -4.20 6.46
CA SER A 130 -7.17 -4.00 6.25
C SER A 130 -7.98 -5.10 6.91
N ALA A 131 -9.15 -4.77 7.44
CA ALA A 131 -10.14 -5.74 7.89
C ALA A 131 -11.00 -6.30 6.75
N SER A 132 -10.91 -5.68 5.57
CA SER A 132 -11.63 -6.09 4.37
C SER A 132 -10.66 -6.59 3.32
N ASN A 133 -11.09 -7.52 2.47
CA ASN A 133 -10.32 -7.94 1.29
C ASN A 133 -10.36 -6.85 0.20
N SER A 134 -9.99 -5.62 0.54
CA SER A 134 -10.03 -4.45 -0.33
C SER A 134 -8.75 -4.27 -1.16
N SER A 135 -7.77 -5.16 -0.99
CA SER A 135 -6.64 -5.28 -1.91
C SER A 135 -7.05 -5.87 -3.27
N ALA A 136 -8.33 -6.25 -3.43
CA ALA A 136 -8.90 -6.49 -4.75
C ALA A 136 -8.69 -5.24 -5.62
N PRO A 137 -7.99 -5.34 -6.77
CA PRO A 137 -7.85 -4.26 -7.75
C PRO A 137 -9.19 -3.93 -8.46
N ASP A 138 -10.33 -4.21 -7.82
CA ASP A 138 -11.69 -4.03 -8.33
C ASP A 138 -12.20 -2.59 -8.16
N TYR A 139 -11.36 -1.66 -7.67
CA TYR A 139 -11.54 -0.28 -8.12
C TYR A 139 -11.33 -0.31 -9.63
N PRO A 140 -12.32 0.09 -10.46
CA PRO A 140 -12.09 0.11 -11.89
C PRO A 140 -10.86 0.97 -12.09
N LEU A 141 -9.77 0.34 -12.53
CA LEU A 141 -8.65 1.01 -13.15
C LEU A 141 -9.27 1.69 -14.37
N LEU A 142 -9.86 2.86 -14.17
CA LEU A 142 -10.06 3.83 -15.23
C LEU A 142 -8.64 4.27 -15.61
N GLY A 143 -7.97 3.39 -16.35
CA GLY A 143 -6.92 3.79 -17.25
C GLY A 143 -7.54 4.85 -18.15
N ASP A 144 -6.75 5.88 -18.42
CA ASP A 144 -7.05 6.93 -19.35
C ASP A 144 -7.76 6.37 -20.60
N THR A 145 -9.08 6.55 -20.68
CA THR A 145 -9.90 6.08 -21.81
C THR A 145 -9.77 7.01 -23.02
N THR A 146 -8.90 8.04 -22.99
CA THR A 146 -8.80 8.98 -24.11
C THR A 146 -7.97 8.47 -25.29
N SER A 147 -7.28 7.32 -25.17
CA SER A 147 -6.21 7.00 -26.11
C SER A 147 -6.27 5.65 -26.87
N ASN A 148 -7.42 4.98 -27.03
CA ASN A 148 -7.46 3.73 -27.81
C ASN A 148 -8.68 3.48 -28.73
N GLN A 149 -9.49 4.49 -29.06
CA GLN A 149 -10.57 4.30 -30.05
C GLN A 149 -10.50 5.34 -31.17
N ALA A 150 -10.01 4.90 -32.33
CA ALA A 150 -10.27 5.60 -33.58
C ALA A 150 -11.61 5.09 -34.13
N LEU A 151 -12.64 5.94 -34.11
CA LEU A 151 -13.89 5.68 -34.81
C LEU A 151 -13.66 5.84 -36.32
N ILE A 152 -13.42 4.73 -37.02
CA ILE A 152 -13.36 4.72 -38.48
C ILE A 152 -14.77 4.56 -39.03
N PHE A 153 -15.35 5.66 -39.53
CA PHE A 153 -16.58 5.61 -40.31
C PHE A 153 -16.21 5.41 -41.79
N SER A 154 -16.52 4.23 -42.35
CA SER A 154 -16.64 4.10 -43.80
C SER A 154 -18.13 4.17 -44.18
N PRO A 155 -18.50 4.94 -45.22
CA PRO A 155 -19.84 4.84 -45.78
C PRO A 155 -20.04 3.43 -46.35
N PRO A 156 -21.23 2.83 -46.19
CA PRO A 156 -21.54 1.53 -46.77
C PRO A 156 -21.45 1.60 -48.30
N PHE A 157 -20.77 0.62 -48.92
CA PHE A 157 -20.59 0.54 -50.38
C PHE A 157 -21.88 0.20 -51.14
N ASP A 158 -22.95 -0.19 -50.44
CA ASP A 158 -24.27 -0.49 -51.01
C ASP A 158 -25.37 0.05 -50.07
N PRO A 159 -26.27 0.94 -50.53
CA PRO A 159 -27.34 1.47 -49.69
C PRO A 159 -28.34 0.36 -49.35
N VAL A 160 -28.30 -0.10 -48.10
CA VAL A 160 -29.31 -1.01 -47.55
C VAL A 160 -30.67 -0.31 -47.60
N GLN A 161 -31.66 -0.92 -48.27
CA GLN A 161 -33.03 -0.44 -48.20
C GLN A 161 -33.57 -0.71 -46.77
N PRO A 162 -33.89 0.34 -45.99
CA PRO A 162 -34.36 0.14 -44.64
C PRO A 162 -35.77 -0.44 -44.70
N VAL A 163 -35.90 -1.72 -44.32
CA VAL A 163 -37.22 -2.30 -44.04
C VAL A 163 -37.72 -1.61 -42.77
N GLN A 164 -38.81 -0.84 -42.89
CA GLN A 164 -39.37 -0.10 -41.78
C GLN A 164 -39.86 -1.08 -40.71
N PRO A 165 -39.22 -1.13 -39.53
CA PRO A 165 -39.65 -2.04 -38.49
C PRO A 165 -40.96 -1.53 -37.87
N SER A 166 -41.97 -2.40 -37.78
CA SER A 166 -43.21 -2.10 -37.07
C SER A 166 -43.01 -2.38 -35.58
N PHE A 167 -42.35 -1.46 -34.87
CA PHE A 167 -42.29 -1.52 -33.42
C PHE A 167 -43.58 -0.96 -32.80
N PRO A 168 -44.08 -1.55 -31.69
CA PRO A 168 -45.12 -0.91 -30.90
C PRO A 168 -44.64 0.46 -30.38
N ASN A 169 -45.52 1.47 -30.44
CA ASN A 169 -45.28 2.79 -29.89
C ASN A 169 -45.25 2.71 -28.35
N TYR A 170 -44.05 2.54 -27.79
CA TYR A 170 -43.82 2.79 -26.38
C TYR A 170 -43.33 4.23 -26.21
N THR A 171 -44.20 5.09 -25.71
CA THR A 171 -43.78 6.40 -25.22
C THR A 171 -43.14 6.20 -23.85
N LEU A 172 -41.84 6.50 -23.74
CA LEU A 172 -41.20 6.57 -22.43
C LEU A 172 -41.87 7.70 -21.63
N PRO A 173 -42.08 7.52 -20.32
CA PRO A 173 -42.48 8.63 -19.46
C PRO A 173 -41.41 9.73 -19.53
N ALA A 174 -41.82 10.98 -19.33
CA ALA A 174 -40.90 12.12 -19.36
C ALA A 174 -39.71 11.86 -18.42
N ALA A 175 -38.49 12.03 -18.94
CA ALA A 175 -37.29 11.86 -18.15
C ALA A 175 -37.30 12.85 -16.98
N ASN A 176 -36.98 12.36 -15.79
CA ASN A 176 -36.71 13.26 -14.67
C ASN A 176 -35.35 13.93 -14.92
N LEU A 177 -35.38 15.20 -15.31
CA LEU A 177 -34.18 16.01 -15.55
C LEU A 177 -33.61 16.63 -14.26
N SER A 178 -34.14 16.27 -13.08
CA SER A 178 -33.53 16.67 -11.83
C SER A 178 -32.25 15.86 -11.62
N PHE A 179 -31.10 16.50 -11.85
CA PHE A 179 -29.84 15.95 -11.39
C PHE A 179 -29.81 16.01 -9.86
N PRO A 180 -29.37 14.93 -9.17
CA PRO A 180 -29.01 15.05 -7.77
C PRO A 180 -27.92 16.13 -7.64
N PRO A 181 -27.89 16.88 -6.53
CA PRO A 181 -26.83 17.84 -6.30
C PRO A 181 -25.48 17.11 -6.39
N PRO A 182 -24.47 17.72 -7.03
CA PRO A 182 -23.15 17.11 -7.11
C PRO A 182 -22.66 16.83 -5.68
N PRO A 183 -22.00 15.68 -5.45
CA PRO A 183 -21.30 15.47 -4.19
C PRO A 183 -20.34 16.63 -3.97
N SER A 184 -20.25 17.11 -2.72
CA SER A 184 -19.30 18.15 -2.35
C SER A 184 -17.89 17.69 -2.76
N PRO A 185 -17.13 18.49 -3.53
CA PRO A 185 -15.80 18.09 -3.95
C PRO A 185 -14.96 17.82 -2.69
N PRO A 186 -14.22 16.70 -2.62
CA PRO A 186 -13.20 16.55 -1.59
C PRO A 186 -12.22 17.72 -1.73
N THR A 187 -11.90 18.35 -0.61
CA THR A 187 -11.27 19.67 -0.57
C THR A 187 -9.84 19.70 -1.12
N ASN A 188 -9.20 18.55 -1.33
CA ASN A 188 -7.80 18.47 -1.74
C ASN A 188 -7.57 17.32 -2.73
N TYR A 189 -7.18 17.67 -3.96
CA TYR A 189 -6.60 16.73 -4.92
C TYR A 189 -5.12 17.08 -5.09
N THR A 190 -4.25 16.08 -4.95
CA THR A 190 -2.82 16.23 -5.28
C THR A 190 -2.57 15.53 -6.60
N LEU A 191 -2.20 16.30 -7.63
CA LEU A 191 -1.75 15.76 -8.91
C LEU A 191 -0.22 15.59 -8.85
N VAL A 192 0.26 14.39 -9.14
CA VAL A 192 1.70 14.08 -9.20
C VAL A 192 2.09 13.83 -10.65
N PHE A 193 3.02 14.63 -11.16
CA PHE A 193 3.59 14.46 -12.49
C PHE A 193 4.97 13.81 -12.36
N ALA A 194 5.20 12.72 -13.09
CA ALA A 194 6.49 12.03 -13.14
C ALA A 194 6.94 11.81 -14.60
N PRO A 195 8.21 12.06 -14.95
CA PRO A 195 8.73 11.79 -16.29
C PRO A 195 8.67 10.29 -16.63
N THR A 196 8.11 9.95 -17.79
CA THR A 196 8.00 8.55 -18.28
C THR A 196 9.34 7.97 -18.74
N SER A 197 10.33 8.83 -19.02
CA SER A 197 11.63 8.44 -19.58
C SER A 197 12.68 8.04 -18.53
N SER A 198 12.39 8.19 -17.24
CA SER A 198 13.36 7.95 -16.16
C SER A 198 12.79 7.18 -14.96
N SER A 199 11.62 6.59 -15.09
CA SER A 199 10.89 6.04 -13.95
C SER A 199 10.46 4.60 -14.23
N GLY A 200 10.72 3.70 -13.27
CA GLY A 200 10.21 2.32 -13.24
C GLY A 200 8.70 2.26 -13.02
N LEU A 201 7.95 3.15 -13.67
CA LEU A 201 6.50 3.25 -13.70
C LEU A 201 5.88 2.39 -14.81
N SER A 202 6.70 1.79 -15.69
CA SER A 202 6.23 0.92 -16.76
C SER A 202 5.93 -0.52 -16.32
N SER A 203 6.39 -0.95 -15.14
CA SER A 203 6.33 -2.35 -14.72
C SER A 203 5.33 -2.65 -13.61
N ILE A 204 4.90 -1.66 -12.81
CA ILE A 204 4.06 -1.90 -11.62
C ILE A 204 3.04 -0.77 -11.46
N PRO A 205 1.74 -1.06 -11.32
CA PRO A 205 0.74 -0.07 -10.91
C PRO A 205 1.08 0.42 -9.49
N ARG A 206 1.49 1.69 -9.36
CA ARG A 206 1.80 2.31 -8.07
C ARG A 206 0.62 3.18 -7.64
N THR A 207 -0.20 2.69 -6.73
CA THR A 207 -1.44 3.37 -6.34
C THR A 207 -1.29 4.33 -5.16
N SER A 208 -0.17 4.35 -4.43
CA SER A 208 -0.01 5.28 -3.29
C SER A 208 1.42 5.77 -3.02
N VAL A 209 2.41 5.35 -3.81
CA VAL A 209 3.84 5.59 -3.52
C VAL A 209 4.18 7.09 -3.57
N ARG A 210 4.59 7.68 -2.45
CA ARG A 210 5.10 9.05 -2.41
C ARG A 210 6.41 9.13 -3.22
N GLY A 211 6.34 9.79 -4.38
CA GLY A 211 7.49 10.07 -5.24
C GLY A 211 8.43 11.13 -4.67
N ASP A 212 9.08 10.87 -3.54
CA ASP A 212 10.09 11.76 -2.96
C ASP A 212 11.50 11.44 -3.52
N VAL A 213 11.69 11.50 -4.84
CA VAL A 213 13.02 11.72 -5.44
C VAL A 213 12.87 12.46 -6.77
N ALA A 214 12.61 13.77 -6.73
CA ALA A 214 12.88 14.66 -7.86
C ALA A 214 13.05 16.11 -7.38
N ALA A 215 14.28 16.47 -7.03
CA ALA A 215 14.92 17.78 -7.26
C ALA A 215 16.04 18.05 -6.24
N ARG A 216 17.25 17.61 -6.58
CA ARG A 216 18.44 18.41 -6.28
C ARG A 216 19.10 18.73 -7.63
N LEU A 217 18.78 19.92 -8.13
CA LEU A 217 19.69 20.71 -8.96
C LEU A 217 20.10 21.91 -8.10
#